data_AF-A0A078I453-F1
#
_entry.id   AF-A0A078I453-F1
#
_cell.length_a   1.000
_cell.length_b   1.000
_cell.length_c   1.000
_cell.angle_alpha   90.00
_cell.angle_beta   90.00
_cell.angle_gamma   90.00
#
_symmetry.space_group_name_H-M   'P 1'
#
loop_
_entity.id
_entity.type
_entity.pdbx_description
1 polymer ?
#
loop_
_entity_poly.entity_id
_entity_poly.type
_entity_poly.pdbx_seq_one_letter_code
_entity_poly.pdbx_strand_id
1 'polypeptide(L)'
;MQSVREEESSSIDQEPRSCGDNSVWAHVSPLLSAACSDLNEGELIHGDNFNLFAAMSALEIMDPKMDSGMVSTFYSIDEAIESGFAPVPISSDRTVDVQCIIDIMDHLLACEATWHMGHSLAQTVFSCIYVLRPERTSSHALLHSFCRVIRATCRALVSVVSDARTNEEEDLFTMTYGLPFNGDEDGKGLLLLNAVEETICRQLRACKATSSKRRVLEELEPLQTNPQLEEGFCKALLCRIRFRKHFLHALNCMRRPQGRGLELARKHIAYCIAELESVLSSVEFLSLETVENGKNEMEESTTGSGRHPIGFDPNLNKRLSAPTPPRAIKLLSWKKAIDYYVKLLHNLDQICAFKLEPDLDAVLQFVVQFQKSRPDLVARAHLQVLIYNLIHR
;
A
#
# COMPACT_ATOMS: atom_id res chain seq x y z
N MET A 1 37.32 42.57 10.40
CA MET A 1 37.75 41.54 9.43
C MET A 1 36.47 40.93 8.87
N GLN A 2 35.72 41.61 8.00
CA GLN A 2 36.02 42.02 6.63
C GLN A 2 36.24 40.82 5.69
N SER A 3 35.31 40.72 4.72
CA SER A 3 35.37 39.96 3.46
C SER A 3 35.39 38.44 3.61
N VAL A 4 34.49 37.66 3.00
CA VAL A 4 34.14 37.65 1.58
C VAL A 4 32.65 37.29 1.43
N ARG A 5 31.82 38.27 1.08
CA ARG A 5 30.59 38.01 0.32
C ARG A 5 31.05 37.98 -1.13
N GLU A 6 31.20 36.78 -1.68
CA GLU A 6 31.33 36.62 -3.12
C GLU A 6 29.97 36.93 -3.73
N GLU A 7 29.94 38.05 -4.47
CA GLU A 7 28.89 38.42 -5.38
C GLU A 7 28.84 37.37 -6.50
N GLU A 8 27.99 36.35 -6.37
CA GLU A 8 27.42 35.71 -7.55
C GLU A 8 26.23 36.55 -8.01
N SER A 9 26.54 37.69 -8.64
CA SER A 9 25.61 38.32 -9.57
C SER A 9 25.51 37.42 -10.81
N SER A 10 24.77 36.33 -10.71
CA SER A 10 24.34 35.60 -11.90
C SER A 10 23.35 36.51 -12.62
N SER A 11 23.79 37.13 -13.70
CA SER A 11 22.96 37.84 -14.66
C SER A 11 21.85 36.91 -15.12
N ILE A 12 20.67 37.01 -14.51
CA ILE A 12 19.47 36.33 -15.00
C ILE A 12 19.10 37.07 -16.28
N ASP A 13 19.29 36.41 -17.43
CA ASP A 13 18.98 36.92 -18.75
C ASP A 13 17.63 37.65 -18.78
N GLN A 14 17.67 38.94 -19.14
CA GLN A 14 16.52 39.83 -19.30
C GLN A 14 15.83 39.61 -20.66
N GLU A 15 15.76 38.39 -21.17
CA GLU A 15 14.95 38.11 -22.35
C GLU A 15 13.51 37.81 -21.92
N PRO A 16 12.50 38.53 -22.47
CA PRO A 16 11.11 38.20 -22.24
C PRO A 16 10.82 36.82 -22.83
N ARG A 17 10.74 35.80 -21.97
CA ARG A 17 10.29 34.46 -22.37
C ARG A 17 8.87 34.60 -22.91
N SER A 18 8.63 34.20 -24.16
CA SER A 18 7.29 34.19 -24.73
C SER A 18 6.47 33.06 -24.09
N CYS A 19 5.30 33.40 -23.57
CA CYS A 19 4.28 32.40 -23.22
C CYS A 19 3.48 32.07 -24.48
N GLY A 20 3.03 30.81 -24.60
CA GLY A 20 1.99 30.48 -25.59
C GLY A 20 0.80 31.45 -25.45
N ASP A 21 0.32 31.93 -26.60
CA ASP A 21 -0.66 33.01 -26.80
C ASP A 21 -0.24 34.42 -26.32
N ASN A 22 0.38 35.21 -27.22
CA ASN A 22 0.49 36.68 -27.27
C ASN A 22 0.73 37.48 -25.95
N SER A 23 1.24 36.84 -24.91
CA SER A 23 1.44 37.44 -23.59
C SER A 23 2.93 37.52 -23.26
N VAL A 24 3.34 38.67 -22.71
CA VAL A 24 4.73 38.97 -22.34
C VAL A 24 4.83 39.01 -20.82
N TRP A 25 5.77 38.26 -20.26
CA TRP A 25 6.08 38.32 -18.83
C TRP A 25 6.82 39.62 -18.51
N ALA A 26 6.32 40.38 -17.53
CA ALA A 26 6.97 41.57 -17.01
C ALA A 26 7.58 41.29 -15.63
N HIS A 27 8.83 41.72 -15.43
CA HIS A 27 9.53 41.54 -14.16
C HIS A 27 9.08 42.58 -13.13
N VAL A 28 8.33 42.13 -12.12
CA VAL A 28 7.71 42.99 -11.08
C VAL A 28 8.48 43.07 -9.76
N SER A 29 9.60 42.34 -9.62
CA SER A 29 10.40 42.33 -8.38
C SER A 29 10.83 43.74 -7.90
N PRO A 30 11.22 44.70 -8.76
CA PRO A 30 11.58 46.05 -8.32
C PRO A 30 10.40 46.80 -7.71
N LEU A 31 9.20 46.63 -8.28
CA LEU A 31 7.96 47.24 -7.77
C LEU A 31 7.62 46.68 -6.39
N LEU A 32 7.69 45.36 -6.22
CA LEU A 32 7.43 44.71 -4.93
C LEU A 32 8.44 45.15 -3.86
N SER A 33 9.73 45.25 -4.21
CA SER A 33 10.78 45.71 -3.28
C SER A 33 10.57 47.16 -2.83
N ALA A 34 10.19 48.05 -3.75
CA ALA A 34 9.85 49.44 -3.42
C ALA A 34 8.64 49.51 -2.48
N ALA A 35 7.55 48.80 -2.80
CA ALA A 35 6.37 48.75 -1.96
C ALA A 35 6.67 48.19 -0.55
N CYS A 36 7.46 47.11 -0.45
CA CYS A 36 7.88 46.57 0.85
C CYS A 36 8.73 47.54 1.68
N SER A 37 9.50 48.43 1.03
CA SER A 37 10.32 49.43 1.73
C SER A 37 9.48 50.57 2.32
N ASP A 38 8.29 50.81 1.77
CA ASP A 38 7.35 51.83 2.23
C ASP A 38 6.41 51.34 3.36
N LEU A 39 6.35 50.03 3.64
CA LEU A 39 5.55 49.46 4.73
C LEU A 39 6.22 49.64 6.09
N ASN A 40 5.44 50.01 7.11
CA ASN A 40 5.88 50.03 8.50
C ASN A 40 5.74 48.65 9.17
N GLU A 41 6.42 48.46 10.30
CA GLU A 41 6.26 47.26 11.12
C GLU A 41 4.81 47.06 11.55
N GLY A 42 4.25 45.87 11.24
CA GLY A 42 2.87 45.51 11.56
C GLY A 42 1.85 45.83 10.46
N GLU A 43 2.25 46.47 9.37
CA GLU A 43 1.39 46.66 8.19
C GLU A 43 1.41 45.41 7.29
N LEU A 44 0.27 45.11 6.66
CA LEU A 44 0.11 43.99 5.75
C LEU A 44 -0.80 44.40 4.59
N ILE A 45 -0.31 44.28 3.35
CA ILE A 45 -1.14 44.43 2.16
C ILE A 45 -1.82 43.08 1.89
N HIS A 46 -3.15 43.07 1.89
CA HIS A 46 -3.95 41.89 1.56
C HIS A 46 -5.24 42.30 0.85
N GLY A 47 -5.91 41.35 0.19
CA GLY A 47 -7.23 41.59 -0.40
C GLY A 47 -8.34 41.65 0.65
N ASP A 48 -9.50 42.22 0.31
CA ASP A 48 -10.62 42.44 1.23
C ASP A 48 -11.17 41.15 1.88
N ASN A 49 -11.01 40.01 1.21
CA ASN A 49 -11.47 38.70 1.68
C ASN A 49 -10.40 37.89 2.44
N PHE A 50 -9.23 38.46 2.70
CA PHE A 50 -8.15 37.76 3.38
C PHE A 50 -8.41 37.66 4.90
N ASN A 51 -8.14 36.49 5.47
CA ASN A 51 -8.27 36.24 6.90
C ASN A 51 -6.97 35.62 7.43
N LEU A 52 -6.39 36.22 8.47
CA LEU A 52 -5.18 35.71 9.13
C LEU A 52 -5.36 34.28 9.65
N PHE A 53 -6.57 33.90 10.07
CA PHE A 53 -6.85 32.53 10.48
C PHE A 53 -6.67 31.53 9.33
N ALA A 54 -7.03 31.90 8.10
CA ALA A 54 -6.80 31.06 6.93
C ALA A 54 -5.29 30.96 6.60
N ALA A 55 -4.54 32.05 6.82
CA ALA A 55 -3.10 32.07 6.63
C ALA A 55 -2.35 31.13 7.58
N MET A 56 -2.91 30.78 8.74
CA MET A 56 -2.30 29.80 9.67
C MET A 56 -2.16 28.40 9.06
N SER A 57 -2.94 28.07 8.01
CA SER A 57 -2.83 26.80 7.27
C SER A 57 -1.94 26.87 6.03
N ALA A 58 -1.36 28.04 5.74
CA ALA A 58 -0.49 28.20 4.57
C ALA A 58 0.79 27.36 4.72
N LEU A 59 1.24 26.77 3.60
CA LEU A 59 2.53 26.10 3.55
C LEU A 59 3.65 27.13 3.33
N GLU A 60 4.77 26.91 4.01
CA GLU A 60 5.99 27.66 3.80
C GLU A 60 6.90 26.89 2.84
N ILE A 61 7.20 27.50 1.69
CA ILE A 61 8.13 26.95 0.70
C ILE A 61 9.55 27.05 1.27
N MET A 62 10.39 26.05 1.00
CA MET A 62 11.76 25.92 1.52
C MET A 62 11.89 25.57 3.01
N ASP A 63 10.79 25.35 3.73
CA ASP A 63 10.83 24.78 5.08
C ASP A 63 10.77 23.23 5.02
N PRO A 64 11.73 22.48 5.57
CA PRO A 64 11.75 21.01 5.48
C PRO A 64 10.55 20.29 6.13
N LYS A 65 9.84 20.94 7.04
CA LYS A 65 8.66 20.39 7.74
C LYS A 65 7.35 20.77 7.08
N MET A 66 7.31 21.83 6.28
CA MET A 66 6.09 22.34 5.62
C MET A 66 6.10 22.09 4.11
N ASP A 67 7.28 22.09 3.48
CA ASP A 67 7.47 21.90 2.05
C ASP A 67 7.74 20.43 1.71
N SER A 68 6.73 19.77 1.15
CA SER A 68 6.85 18.39 0.67
C SER A 68 7.79 18.24 -0.52
N GLY A 69 8.07 19.33 -1.26
CA GLY A 69 8.98 19.36 -2.40
C GLY A 69 10.47 19.42 -2.02
N MET A 70 10.80 19.82 -0.79
CA MET A 70 12.19 19.95 -0.33
C MET A 70 12.88 18.61 -0.04
N VAL A 71 12.13 17.60 0.40
CA VAL A 71 12.67 16.30 0.82
C VAL A 71 12.11 15.21 -0.09
N SER A 72 12.75 15.01 -1.25
CA SER A 72 12.44 13.90 -2.16
C SER A 72 13.71 13.17 -2.58
N THR A 73 13.66 11.84 -2.56
CA THR A 73 14.73 10.99 -3.10
C THR A 73 14.78 11.05 -4.63
N PHE A 74 13.60 11.16 -5.25
CA PHE A 74 13.41 11.14 -6.71
C PHE A 74 12.48 12.29 -7.12
N TYR A 75 12.74 12.94 -8.24
CA TYR A 75 11.88 13.99 -8.78
C TYR A 75 10.65 13.43 -9.52
N SER A 76 10.79 12.23 -10.08
CA SER A 76 9.71 11.52 -10.77
C SER A 76 9.77 10.01 -10.56
N ILE A 77 8.64 9.34 -10.77
CA ILE A 77 8.57 7.88 -10.78
C ILE A 77 9.48 7.32 -11.88
N ASP A 78 9.53 7.98 -13.03
CA ASP A 78 10.32 7.52 -14.18
C ASP A 78 11.83 7.60 -13.90
N GLU A 79 12.30 8.62 -13.19
CA GLU A 79 13.68 8.72 -12.69
C GLU A 79 14.02 7.60 -11.69
N ALA A 80 13.13 7.30 -10.74
CA ALA A 80 13.32 6.19 -9.81
C ALA A 80 13.45 4.85 -10.58
N ILE A 81 12.69 4.70 -11.66
CA ILE A 81 12.76 3.53 -12.53
C ILE A 81 14.08 3.47 -13.30
N GLU A 82 14.52 4.57 -13.90
CA GLU A 82 15.77 4.67 -14.66
C GLU A 82 17.01 4.46 -13.78
N SER A 83 16.94 4.88 -12.51
CA SER A 83 18.00 4.62 -11.52
C SER A 83 18.13 3.15 -11.10
N GLY A 84 17.19 2.29 -11.52
CA GLY A 84 17.18 0.88 -11.15
C GLY A 84 16.60 0.60 -9.76
N PHE A 85 15.89 1.54 -9.15
CA PHE A 85 15.30 1.38 -7.80
C PHE A 85 14.20 0.30 -7.72
N ALA A 86 13.55 0.01 -8.85
CA ALA A 86 12.59 -1.08 -9.01
C ALA A 86 12.89 -1.88 -10.30
N PRO A 87 13.86 -2.82 -10.24
CA PRO A 87 14.27 -3.62 -11.39
C PRO A 87 13.19 -4.66 -11.75
N VAL A 88 13.09 -4.98 -13.05
CA VAL A 88 12.29 -6.09 -13.59
C VAL A 88 13.06 -6.75 -14.75
N PRO A 89 13.41 -8.05 -14.68
CA PRO A 89 13.32 -8.96 -13.53
C PRO A 89 14.12 -8.43 -12.34
N ILE A 90 13.82 -8.89 -11.14
CA ILE A 90 14.40 -8.33 -9.91
C ILE A 90 15.89 -8.69 -9.82
N SER A 91 16.21 -9.94 -10.15
CA SER A 91 17.58 -10.44 -10.21
C SER A 91 17.75 -11.39 -11.38
N SER A 92 18.99 -11.54 -11.86
CA SER A 92 19.35 -12.60 -12.81
C SER A 92 19.41 -13.97 -12.13
N ASP A 93 19.67 -14.02 -10.82
CA ASP A 93 19.59 -15.23 -10.02
C ASP A 93 18.13 -15.49 -9.62
N ARG A 94 17.56 -16.59 -10.14
CA ARG A 94 16.19 -17.03 -9.85
C ARG A 94 15.93 -17.23 -8.35
N THR A 95 16.94 -17.62 -7.58
CA THR A 95 16.80 -17.83 -6.13
C THR A 95 16.60 -16.51 -5.40
N VAL A 96 17.44 -15.52 -5.73
CA VAL A 96 17.34 -14.15 -5.17
C VAL A 96 16.05 -13.48 -5.65
N ASP A 97 15.68 -13.67 -6.92
CA ASP A 97 14.44 -13.13 -7.50
C ASP A 97 13.21 -13.61 -6.72
N VAL A 98 13.07 -14.93 -6.49
CA VAL A 98 11.96 -15.50 -5.68
C VAL A 98 11.99 -15.01 -4.22
N GLN A 99 13.16 -14.92 -3.61
CA GLN A 99 13.31 -14.37 -2.24
C GLN A 99 12.83 -12.92 -2.18
N CYS A 100 13.28 -12.06 -3.09
CA CYS A 100 12.87 -10.67 -3.15
C CYS A 100 11.38 -10.52 -3.41
N ILE A 101 10.76 -11.39 -4.23
CA ILE A 101 9.30 -11.38 -4.43
C ILE A 101 8.57 -11.67 -3.12
N ILE A 102 9.04 -12.65 -2.35
CA ILE A 102 8.49 -12.94 -1.02
C ILE A 102 8.62 -11.72 -0.10
N ASP A 103 9.78 -11.06 -0.10
CA ASP A 103 10.01 -9.86 0.71
C ASP A 103 9.09 -8.70 0.29
N ILE A 104 8.86 -8.51 -1.00
CA ILE A 104 7.91 -7.53 -1.55
C ILE A 104 6.48 -7.86 -1.09
N MET A 105 6.05 -9.14 -1.16
CA MET A 105 4.74 -9.57 -0.70
C MET A 105 4.54 -9.32 0.79
N ASP A 106 5.57 -9.59 1.58
CA ASP A 106 5.54 -9.44 3.03
C ASP A 106 5.47 -7.96 3.44
N HIS A 107 6.30 -7.11 2.81
CA HIS A 107 6.27 -5.68 3.06
C HIS A 107 4.95 -5.04 2.58
N LEU A 108 4.37 -5.50 1.46
CA LEU A 108 3.04 -5.03 1.02
C LEU A 108 1.95 -5.35 2.05
N LEU A 109 2.04 -6.51 2.71
CA LEU A 109 1.12 -6.88 3.79
C LEU A 109 1.26 -5.90 4.97
N ALA A 110 2.50 -5.55 5.35
CA ALA A 110 2.76 -4.56 6.39
C ALA A 110 2.27 -3.15 6.01
N CYS A 111 2.48 -2.73 4.76
CA CYS A 111 1.99 -1.46 4.24
C CYS A 111 0.46 -1.38 4.26
N GLU A 112 -0.22 -2.44 3.84
CA GLU A 112 -1.69 -2.50 3.83
C GLU A 112 -2.25 -2.50 5.26
N ALA A 113 -1.68 -3.28 6.19
CA ALA A 113 -2.05 -3.22 7.61
C ALA A 113 -1.83 -1.83 8.22
N THR A 114 -0.73 -1.16 7.87
CA THR A 114 -0.43 0.20 8.33
C THR A 114 -1.44 1.19 7.78
N TRP A 115 -1.80 1.07 6.49
CA TRP A 115 -2.85 1.89 5.90
C TRP A 115 -4.18 1.74 6.65
N HIS A 116 -4.59 0.51 6.98
CA HIS A 116 -5.83 0.26 7.70
C HIS A 116 -5.88 0.88 9.12
N MET A 117 -4.73 1.25 9.69
CA MET A 117 -4.62 1.96 10.97
C MET A 117 -4.75 3.48 10.84
N GLY A 118 -5.08 4.00 9.65
CA GLY A 118 -5.32 5.43 9.43
C GLY A 118 -4.14 6.19 8.83
N HIS A 119 -3.14 5.50 8.28
CA HIS A 119 -2.05 6.15 7.53
C HIS A 119 -2.44 6.42 6.07
N SER A 120 -1.64 7.22 5.34
CA SER A 120 -1.92 7.55 3.93
C SER A 120 -1.71 6.36 3.00
N LEU A 121 -2.68 6.09 2.12
CA LEU A 121 -2.57 5.07 1.07
C LEU A 121 -1.40 5.36 0.11
N ALA A 122 -1.17 6.64 -0.21
CA ALA A 122 -0.14 7.09 -1.13
C ALA A 122 1.29 6.83 -0.60
N GLN A 123 1.48 6.91 0.72
CA GLN A 123 2.79 6.73 1.36
C GLN A 123 3.01 5.30 1.89
N THR A 124 1.97 4.47 1.92
CA THR A 124 2.04 3.07 2.39
C THR A 124 2.04 2.10 1.21
N VAL A 125 0.89 1.60 0.76
CA VAL A 125 0.78 0.59 -0.31
C VAL A 125 1.32 1.13 -1.64
N PHE A 126 1.00 2.39 -1.97
CA PHE A 126 1.47 3.03 -3.20
C PHE A 126 2.88 3.62 -3.10
N SER A 127 3.61 3.41 -1.99
CA SER A 127 5.07 3.57 -1.99
C SER A 127 5.76 2.54 -2.90
N CYS A 128 5.07 1.45 -3.24
CA CYS A 128 5.57 0.40 -4.12
C CYS A 128 5.45 0.79 -5.60
N ILE A 129 6.58 0.89 -6.30
CA ILE A 129 6.60 1.18 -7.74
C ILE A 129 5.90 0.08 -8.54
N TYR A 130 6.01 -1.19 -8.11
CA TYR A 130 5.35 -2.33 -8.78
C TYR A 130 3.82 -2.27 -8.71
N VAL A 131 3.26 -1.63 -7.67
CA VAL A 131 1.82 -1.38 -7.52
C VAL A 131 1.39 -0.11 -8.27
N LEU A 132 2.24 0.92 -8.29
CA LEU A 132 2.01 2.17 -9.02
C LEU A 132 1.96 1.95 -10.54
N ARG A 133 2.88 1.14 -11.08
CA ARG A 133 3.04 0.88 -12.52
C ARG A 133 2.93 -0.63 -12.83
N PRO A 134 1.73 -1.22 -12.77
CA PRO A 134 1.54 -2.66 -12.95
C PRO A 134 1.96 -3.14 -14.34
N GLU A 135 1.98 -2.27 -15.36
CA GLU A 135 2.41 -2.61 -16.73
C GLU A 135 3.85 -3.15 -16.77
N ARG A 136 4.72 -2.65 -15.88
CA ARG A 136 6.13 -3.05 -15.80
C ARG A 136 6.32 -4.49 -15.36
N THR A 137 5.42 -5.01 -14.54
CA THR A 137 5.53 -6.37 -14.01
C THR A 137 4.98 -7.42 -14.97
N SER A 138 4.44 -7.03 -16.13
CA SER A 138 3.78 -7.93 -17.11
C SER A 138 4.63 -9.13 -17.53
N SER A 139 5.96 -9.00 -17.59
CA SER A 139 6.89 -10.10 -17.87
C SER A 139 7.02 -11.12 -16.73
N HIS A 140 6.64 -10.74 -15.51
CA HIS A 140 6.75 -11.54 -14.31
C HIS A 140 5.37 -11.88 -13.73
N ALA A 141 4.76 -12.97 -14.21
CA ALA A 141 3.36 -13.34 -13.92
C ALA A 141 2.99 -13.37 -12.42
N LEU A 142 3.88 -13.88 -11.57
CA LEU A 142 3.66 -13.94 -10.11
C LEU A 142 3.54 -12.55 -9.47
N LEU A 143 4.56 -11.71 -9.61
CA LEU A 143 4.55 -10.33 -9.12
C LEU A 143 3.41 -9.52 -9.75
N HIS A 144 3.17 -9.66 -11.06
CA HIS A 144 2.10 -8.95 -11.77
C HIS A 144 0.72 -9.26 -11.20
N SER A 145 0.39 -10.56 -11.08
CA SER A 145 -0.89 -10.99 -10.55
C SER A 145 -1.08 -10.55 -9.09
N PHE A 146 -0.02 -10.66 -8.28
CA PHE A 146 -0.08 -10.25 -6.88
C PHE A 146 -0.33 -8.75 -6.73
N CYS A 147 0.43 -7.89 -7.43
CA CYS A 147 0.24 -6.44 -7.41
C CYS A 147 -1.17 -6.03 -7.86
N ARG A 148 -1.73 -6.70 -8.88
CA ARG A 148 -3.12 -6.46 -9.32
C ARG A 148 -4.15 -6.83 -8.28
N VAL A 149 -3.98 -7.96 -7.59
CA VAL A 149 -4.89 -8.37 -6.52
C VAL A 149 -4.78 -7.46 -5.31
N ILE A 150 -3.60 -6.93 -4.98
CA ILE A 150 -3.41 -5.88 -3.96
C ILE A 150 -4.22 -4.63 -4.32
N ARG A 151 -4.10 -4.15 -5.56
CA ARG A 151 -4.88 -2.98 -6.04
C ARG A 151 -6.38 -3.24 -5.96
N ALA A 152 -6.84 -4.42 -6.38
CA ALA A 152 -8.23 -4.82 -6.27
C ALA A 152 -8.72 -4.88 -4.81
N THR A 153 -7.86 -5.33 -3.88
CA THR A 153 -8.15 -5.36 -2.43
C THR A 153 -8.29 -3.94 -1.88
N CYS A 154 -7.34 -3.05 -2.19
CA CYS A 154 -7.41 -1.64 -1.80
C CYS A 154 -8.70 -0.99 -2.31
N ARG A 155 -9.11 -1.26 -3.55
CA ARG A 155 -10.38 -0.77 -4.12
C ARG A 155 -11.61 -1.27 -3.39
N ALA A 156 -11.64 -2.58 -3.09
CA ALA A 156 -12.74 -3.17 -2.35
C ALA A 156 -12.89 -2.48 -0.99
N LEU A 157 -11.77 -2.23 -0.29
CA LEU A 157 -11.76 -1.58 1.00
C LEU A 157 -12.10 -0.08 0.95
N VAL A 158 -11.50 0.69 0.03
CA VAL A 158 -11.87 2.10 -0.18
C VAL A 158 -13.36 2.23 -0.44
N SER A 159 -13.92 1.38 -1.32
CA SER A 159 -15.36 1.41 -1.59
C SER A 159 -16.20 1.10 -0.36
N VAL A 160 -15.82 0.11 0.47
CA VAL A 160 -16.57 -0.22 1.70
C VAL A 160 -16.52 0.92 2.71
N VAL A 161 -15.36 1.56 2.87
CA VAL A 161 -15.17 2.67 3.80
C VAL A 161 -15.94 3.92 3.34
N SER A 162 -15.89 4.24 2.05
CA SER A 162 -16.71 5.31 1.46
C SER A 162 -18.21 5.02 1.60
N ASP A 163 -18.65 3.78 1.38
CA ASP A 163 -20.06 3.37 1.56
C ASP A 163 -20.49 3.47 3.05
N ALA A 164 -19.56 3.25 3.99
CA ALA A 164 -19.81 3.36 5.42
C ALA A 164 -19.98 4.81 5.90
N ARG A 165 -19.67 5.84 5.09
CA ARG A 165 -19.71 7.27 5.49
C ARG A 165 -18.93 7.57 6.78
N THR A 166 -17.80 6.88 6.99
CA THR A 166 -16.86 7.22 8.06
C THR A 166 -16.20 8.57 7.76
N ASN A 167 -15.80 9.34 8.77
CA ASN A 167 -15.14 10.62 8.56
C ASN A 167 -13.79 10.42 7.84
N GLU A 168 -13.70 10.88 6.58
CA GLU A 168 -12.59 10.60 5.63
C GLU A 168 -11.21 11.14 6.07
N GLU A 169 -11.14 11.98 7.11
CA GLU A 169 -9.89 12.56 7.63
C GLU A 169 -9.57 12.15 9.08
N GLU A 170 -10.50 11.48 9.76
CA GLU A 170 -10.36 11.06 11.17
C GLU A 170 -10.07 9.56 11.30
N ASP A 171 -10.68 8.75 10.42
CA ASP A 171 -10.68 7.30 10.53
C ASP A 171 -9.75 6.63 9.49
N LEU A 172 -9.91 6.92 8.18
CA LEU A 172 -9.02 6.41 7.12
C LEU A 172 -8.81 7.46 6.05
N PHE A 173 -7.55 7.70 5.66
CA PHE A 173 -7.24 8.45 4.45
C PHE A 173 -7.62 7.61 3.21
N THR A 174 -8.88 7.74 2.77
CA THR A 174 -9.42 7.18 1.52
C THR A 174 -9.05 8.02 0.29
N MET A 175 -8.55 9.23 0.50
CA MET A 175 -8.14 10.15 -0.56
C MET A 175 -7.05 9.52 -1.43
N THR A 176 -7.42 9.19 -2.67
CA THR A 176 -6.52 8.57 -3.64
C THR A 176 -5.68 9.60 -4.40
N TYR A 177 -5.94 10.90 -4.28
CA TYR A 177 -5.13 12.00 -4.84
C TYR A 177 -4.56 11.75 -6.26
N GLY A 178 -5.39 11.30 -7.20
CA GLY A 178 -4.97 11.04 -8.57
C GLY A 178 -4.08 9.80 -8.76
N LEU A 179 -3.90 8.96 -7.73
CA LEU A 179 -3.26 7.66 -7.85
C LEU A 179 -3.95 6.84 -8.95
N PRO A 180 -3.18 6.05 -9.72
CA PRO A 180 -3.74 5.22 -10.78
C PRO A 180 -4.53 4.07 -10.16
N PHE A 181 -5.76 4.33 -9.70
CA PHE A 181 -6.63 3.38 -9.00
C PHE A 181 -7.67 2.75 -9.94
N ASN A 182 -8.07 3.46 -11.00
CA ASN A 182 -9.25 3.11 -11.82
C ASN A 182 -8.96 2.24 -13.06
N GLY A 183 -7.98 1.33 -13.00
CA GLY A 183 -7.74 0.41 -14.12
C GLY A 183 -8.78 -0.71 -14.19
N ASP A 184 -9.62 -0.77 -15.23
CA ASP A 184 -10.58 -1.86 -15.49
C ASP A 184 -9.91 -3.25 -15.55
N GLU A 185 -8.65 -3.27 -15.96
CA GLU A 185 -7.87 -4.48 -16.16
C GLU A 185 -7.52 -5.23 -14.85
N ASP A 186 -7.57 -4.58 -13.70
CA ASP A 186 -7.28 -5.19 -12.39
C ASP A 186 -8.27 -6.31 -12.05
N GLY A 187 -9.47 -6.34 -12.67
CA GLY A 187 -10.43 -7.44 -12.54
C GLY A 187 -9.92 -8.79 -13.03
N LYS A 188 -8.96 -8.80 -13.98
CA LYS A 188 -8.31 -10.02 -14.48
C LYS A 188 -7.20 -10.53 -13.54
N GLY A 189 -6.77 -9.72 -12.56
CA GLY A 189 -5.68 -10.06 -11.65
C GLY A 189 -5.90 -11.37 -10.90
N LEU A 190 -7.15 -11.62 -10.46
CA LEU A 190 -7.51 -12.83 -9.73
C LEU A 190 -7.43 -14.10 -10.60
N LEU A 191 -7.81 -14.00 -11.88
CA LEU A 191 -7.70 -15.12 -12.83
C LEU A 191 -6.23 -15.48 -13.07
N LEU A 192 -5.38 -14.47 -13.25
CA LEU A 192 -3.94 -14.68 -13.41
C LEU A 192 -3.32 -15.28 -12.13
N LEU A 193 -3.71 -14.78 -10.95
CA LEU A 193 -3.23 -15.27 -9.67
C LEU A 193 -3.59 -16.76 -9.47
N ASN A 194 -4.79 -17.18 -9.88
CA ASN A 194 -5.20 -18.58 -9.86
C ASN A 194 -4.34 -19.46 -10.77
N ALA A 195 -4.04 -18.99 -11.99
CA ALA A 195 -3.17 -19.74 -12.91
C ALA A 195 -1.72 -19.88 -12.37
N VAL A 196 -1.21 -18.84 -11.70
CA VAL A 196 0.08 -18.87 -11.02
C VAL A 196 0.04 -19.86 -9.84
N GLU A 197 -1.00 -19.82 -9.01
CA GLU A 197 -1.19 -20.76 -7.91
C GLU A 197 -1.22 -22.22 -8.39
N GLU A 198 -1.97 -22.51 -9.45
CA GLU A 198 -2.04 -23.86 -10.04
C GLU A 198 -0.67 -24.33 -10.54
N THR A 199 0.10 -23.43 -11.14
CA THR A 199 1.46 -23.72 -11.63
C THR A 199 2.40 -24.05 -10.47
N ILE A 200 2.42 -23.23 -9.41
CA ILE A 200 3.24 -23.49 -8.22
C ILE A 200 2.76 -24.76 -7.48
N CYS A 201 1.44 -25.02 -7.46
CA CYS A 201 0.89 -26.25 -6.89
C CYS A 201 1.36 -27.50 -7.65
N ARG A 202 1.38 -27.46 -8.99
CA ARG A 202 1.91 -28.57 -9.79
C ARG A 202 3.40 -28.77 -9.51
N GLN A 203 4.16 -27.69 -9.39
CA GLN A 203 5.58 -27.75 -9.06
C GLN A 203 5.84 -28.37 -7.68
N LEU A 204 5.10 -27.95 -6.65
CA LEU A 204 5.18 -28.54 -5.32
C LEU A 204 4.87 -30.05 -5.31
N ARG A 205 3.90 -30.50 -6.13
CA ARG A 205 3.59 -31.93 -6.29
C ARG A 205 4.72 -32.67 -6.99
N ALA A 206 5.38 -32.03 -7.95
CA ALA A 206 6.53 -32.57 -8.66
C ALA A 206 7.72 -32.79 -7.72
N CYS A 207 7.99 -31.84 -6.82
CA CYS A 207 9.05 -31.94 -5.81
C CYS A 207 8.84 -33.12 -4.86
N LYS A 208 7.58 -33.42 -4.52
CA LYS A 208 7.21 -34.51 -3.59
C LYS A 208 7.09 -35.88 -4.27
N ALA A 209 7.09 -35.95 -5.60
CA ALA A 209 6.93 -37.19 -6.33
C ALA A 209 8.21 -38.05 -6.29
N THR A 210 8.07 -39.35 -6.03
CA THR A 210 9.18 -40.31 -6.12
C THR A 210 9.70 -40.44 -7.57
N SER A 211 10.98 -40.79 -7.73
CA SER A 211 11.75 -40.77 -8.99
C SER A 211 11.05 -41.39 -10.22
N SER A 212 10.13 -42.33 -10.01
CA SER A 212 9.38 -43.04 -11.06
C SER A 212 8.29 -42.20 -11.74
N LYS A 213 7.75 -41.15 -11.08
CA LYS A 213 6.69 -40.26 -11.62
C LYS A 213 7.22 -38.93 -12.18
N ARG A 214 8.53 -38.67 -12.03
CA ARG A 214 9.17 -37.41 -12.44
C ARG A 214 9.18 -37.21 -13.97
N ARG A 215 9.25 -38.29 -14.75
CA ARG A 215 9.30 -38.29 -16.22
C ARG A 215 8.06 -37.72 -16.94
N VAL A 216 6.92 -37.58 -16.27
CA VAL A 216 5.68 -37.01 -16.88
C VAL A 216 5.55 -35.50 -16.59
N LEU A 217 6.42 -34.96 -15.74
CA LEU A 217 6.36 -33.58 -15.22
C LEU A 217 7.60 -32.75 -15.62
N GLU A 218 8.33 -33.20 -16.64
CA GLU A 218 9.60 -32.62 -17.13
C GLU A 218 9.44 -31.27 -17.87
N GLU A 219 8.21 -30.74 -18.04
CA GLU A 219 7.96 -29.46 -18.71
C GLU A 219 7.82 -28.26 -17.76
N LEU A 220 7.91 -28.44 -16.44
CA LEU A 220 7.80 -27.33 -15.50
C LEU A 220 9.17 -26.68 -15.25
N GLU A 221 9.28 -25.39 -15.55
CA GLU A 221 10.44 -24.62 -15.15
C GLU A 221 10.50 -24.49 -13.62
N PRO A 222 11.65 -24.79 -12.98
CA PRO A 222 11.80 -24.61 -11.54
C PRO A 222 11.76 -23.13 -11.18
N LEU A 223 11.22 -22.84 -10.00
CA LEU A 223 11.13 -21.47 -9.49
C LEU A 223 12.51 -20.89 -9.22
N GLN A 224 13.47 -21.74 -8.82
CA GLN A 224 14.82 -21.33 -8.48
C GLN A 224 15.87 -22.40 -8.81
N THR A 225 17.14 -22.07 -8.62
CA THR A 225 18.27 -22.86 -9.15
C THR A 225 18.66 -24.06 -8.28
N ASN A 226 18.48 -23.98 -6.97
CA ASN A 226 18.84 -24.99 -5.96
C ASN A 226 17.67 -25.96 -5.62
N PRO A 227 17.68 -27.22 -6.10
CA PRO A 227 16.56 -28.14 -5.91
C PRO A 227 16.15 -28.44 -4.46
N GLN A 228 17.05 -28.23 -3.49
CA GLN A 228 16.77 -28.48 -2.07
C GLN A 228 15.83 -27.42 -1.47
N LEU A 229 15.86 -26.20 -2.00
CA LEU A 229 15.06 -25.08 -1.51
C LEU A 229 13.70 -24.97 -2.21
N GLU A 230 13.51 -25.68 -3.33
CA GLU A 230 12.32 -25.58 -4.20
C GLU A 230 11.02 -25.85 -3.42
N GLU A 231 11.00 -26.89 -2.58
CA GLU A 231 9.81 -27.23 -1.79
C GLU A 231 9.48 -26.10 -0.79
N GLY A 232 10.49 -25.52 -0.15
CA GLY A 232 10.33 -24.43 0.80
C GLY A 232 9.77 -23.17 0.14
N PHE A 233 10.34 -22.75 -0.99
CA PHE A 233 9.87 -21.60 -1.75
C PHE A 233 8.46 -21.80 -2.32
N CYS A 234 8.15 -23.00 -2.84
CA CYS A 234 6.80 -23.31 -3.29
C CYS A 234 5.77 -23.15 -2.16
N LYS A 235 6.07 -23.67 -0.95
CA LYS A 235 5.18 -23.54 0.22
C LYS A 235 5.04 -22.07 0.64
N ALA A 236 6.15 -21.35 0.73
CA ALA A 236 6.19 -19.95 1.15
C ALA A 236 5.42 -19.03 0.20
N LEU A 237 5.49 -19.26 -1.11
CA LEU A 237 4.71 -18.52 -2.10
C LEU A 237 3.23 -18.89 -2.07
N LEU A 238 2.90 -20.18 -1.99
CA LEU A 238 1.51 -20.64 -2.01
C LEU A 238 0.70 -20.07 -0.86
N CYS A 239 1.25 -20.03 0.37
CA CYS A 239 0.50 -19.49 1.49
C CYS A 239 0.18 -18.01 1.34
N ARG A 240 1.14 -17.20 0.84
CA ARG A 240 0.94 -15.78 0.56
C ARG A 240 -0.08 -15.52 -0.55
N ILE A 241 0.03 -16.28 -1.65
CA ILE A 241 -0.89 -16.19 -2.79
C ILE A 241 -2.30 -16.59 -2.37
N ARG A 242 -2.46 -17.70 -1.64
CA ARG A 242 -3.76 -18.20 -1.20
C ARG A 242 -4.40 -17.28 -0.18
N PHE A 243 -3.64 -16.79 0.79
CA PHE A 243 -4.10 -15.76 1.71
C PHE A 243 -4.67 -14.57 0.92
N ARG A 244 -3.88 -14.01 -0.01
CA ARG A 244 -4.27 -12.84 -0.80
C ARG A 244 -5.53 -13.09 -1.64
N LYS A 245 -5.61 -14.24 -2.30
CA LYS A 245 -6.77 -14.69 -3.06
C LYS A 245 -8.02 -14.81 -2.17
N HIS A 246 -7.92 -15.54 -1.07
CA HIS A 246 -9.04 -15.78 -0.16
C HIS A 246 -9.48 -14.50 0.55
N PHE A 247 -8.57 -13.59 0.87
CA PHE A 247 -8.89 -12.31 1.47
C PHE A 247 -9.74 -11.46 0.53
N LEU A 248 -9.34 -11.32 -0.74
CA LEU A 248 -10.15 -10.60 -1.74
C LEU A 248 -11.53 -11.27 -1.95
N HIS A 249 -11.59 -12.61 -1.98
CA HIS A 249 -12.87 -13.32 -2.06
C HIS A 249 -13.77 -13.05 -0.84
N ALA A 250 -13.22 -13.06 0.37
CA ALA A 250 -13.96 -12.75 1.58
C ALA A 250 -14.60 -11.34 1.50
N LEU A 251 -13.82 -10.33 1.13
CA LEU A 251 -14.31 -8.95 0.96
C LEU A 251 -15.44 -8.86 -0.10
N ASN A 252 -15.26 -9.52 -1.24
CA ASN A 252 -16.26 -9.55 -2.31
C ASN A 252 -17.56 -10.27 -1.89
N CYS A 253 -17.44 -11.38 -1.14
CA CYS A 253 -18.59 -12.10 -0.59
C CYS A 253 -19.34 -11.27 0.45
N MET A 254 -18.64 -10.55 1.32
CA MET A 254 -19.25 -9.67 2.32
C MET A 254 -20.03 -8.50 1.70
N ARG A 255 -19.59 -8.01 0.53
CA ARG A 255 -20.29 -6.94 -0.20
C ARG A 255 -21.68 -7.37 -0.71
N ARG A 256 -21.91 -8.67 -0.90
CA ARG A 256 -23.19 -9.23 -1.35
C ARG A 256 -23.78 -10.11 -0.24
N PRO A 257 -24.37 -9.51 0.82
CA PRO A 257 -24.90 -10.26 1.96
C PRO A 257 -26.19 -11.04 1.66
N GLN A 258 -26.73 -10.95 0.44
CA GLN A 258 -27.89 -11.73 0.01
C GLN A 258 -27.48 -13.18 -0.31
N GLY A 259 -28.36 -14.14 0.00
CA GLY A 259 -28.11 -15.58 -0.22
C GLY A 259 -27.02 -16.14 0.71
N ARG A 260 -26.14 -17.01 0.18
CA ARG A 260 -25.06 -17.67 0.94
C ARG A 260 -23.75 -16.84 0.99
N GLY A 261 -23.81 -15.54 0.69
CA GLY A 261 -22.62 -14.68 0.61
C GLY A 261 -21.82 -14.65 1.91
N LEU A 262 -22.49 -14.45 3.05
CA LEU A 262 -21.84 -14.44 4.38
C LEU A 262 -21.26 -15.81 4.75
N GLU A 263 -21.97 -16.91 4.47
CA GLU A 263 -21.48 -18.27 4.70
C GLU A 263 -20.20 -18.58 3.89
N LEU A 264 -20.14 -18.13 2.64
CA LEU A 264 -18.95 -18.25 1.80
C LEU A 264 -17.81 -17.36 2.29
N ALA A 265 -18.12 -16.14 2.76
CA ALA A 265 -17.12 -15.27 3.36
C ALA A 265 -16.45 -15.94 4.56
N ARG A 266 -17.22 -16.57 5.46
CA ARG A 266 -16.67 -17.33 6.61
C ARG A 266 -15.73 -18.45 6.20
N LYS A 267 -16.07 -19.20 5.15
CA LYS A 267 -15.18 -20.24 4.60
C LYS A 267 -13.87 -19.64 4.11
N HIS A 268 -13.92 -18.53 3.37
CA HIS A 268 -12.72 -17.84 2.91
C HIS A 268 -11.90 -17.25 4.07
N ILE A 269 -12.54 -16.70 5.10
CA ILE A 269 -11.87 -16.20 6.30
C ILE A 269 -11.13 -17.35 7.02
N ALA A 270 -11.75 -18.52 7.16
CA ALA A 270 -11.09 -19.69 7.75
C ALA A 270 -9.86 -20.13 6.95
N TYR A 271 -9.94 -20.12 5.61
CA TYR A 271 -8.76 -20.35 4.77
C TYR A 271 -7.68 -19.29 4.98
N CYS A 272 -8.03 -18.00 5.07
CA CYS A 272 -7.06 -16.95 5.34
C CYS A 272 -6.31 -17.16 6.65
N ILE A 273 -7.00 -17.54 7.74
CA ILE A 273 -6.37 -17.80 9.03
C ILE A 273 -5.36 -18.95 8.92
N ALA A 274 -5.75 -20.07 8.30
CA ALA A 274 -4.85 -21.22 8.11
C ALA A 274 -3.63 -20.89 7.22
N GLU A 275 -3.82 -20.05 6.20
CA GLU A 275 -2.71 -19.61 5.35
C GLU A 275 -1.79 -18.62 6.07
N LEU A 276 -2.30 -17.75 6.97
CA LEU A 276 -1.46 -16.89 7.80
C LEU A 276 -0.61 -17.68 8.81
N GLU A 277 -1.16 -18.75 9.40
CA GLU A 277 -0.36 -19.69 10.22
C GLU A 277 0.76 -20.32 9.40
N SER A 278 0.47 -20.69 8.14
CA SER A 278 1.46 -21.22 7.22
C SER A 278 2.52 -20.17 6.83
N VAL A 279 2.12 -18.91 6.65
CA VAL A 279 3.03 -17.77 6.44
C VAL A 279 3.98 -17.60 7.63
N LEU A 280 3.47 -17.64 8.87
CA LEU A 280 4.30 -17.58 10.08
C LEU A 280 5.29 -18.74 10.15
N SER A 281 4.86 -19.96 9.86
CA SER A 281 5.74 -21.13 9.85
C SER A 281 6.85 -21.06 8.78
N SER A 282 6.62 -20.30 7.69
CA SER A 282 7.60 -20.15 6.62
C SER A 282 8.80 -19.28 6.97
N VAL A 283 8.72 -18.50 8.06
CA VAL A 283 9.79 -17.60 8.51
C VAL A 283 11.08 -18.36 8.80
N GLU A 284 11.01 -19.50 9.48
CA GLU A 284 12.19 -20.30 9.83
C GLU A 284 12.99 -20.72 8.59
N PHE A 285 12.31 -21.00 7.48
CA PHE A 285 12.94 -21.32 6.20
C PHE A 285 13.56 -20.09 5.54
N LEU A 286 12.90 -18.93 5.62
CA LEU A 286 13.34 -17.69 4.97
C LEU A 286 14.48 -17.00 5.73
N SER A 287 14.61 -17.21 7.03
CA SER A 287 15.61 -16.57 7.91
C SER A 287 16.96 -17.30 7.98
N LEU A 288 17.16 -18.40 7.25
CA LEU A 288 18.37 -19.23 7.35
C LEU A 288 19.67 -18.50 6.94
N GLU A 289 19.57 -17.37 6.23
CA GLU A 289 20.71 -16.61 5.72
C GLU A 289 20.97 -15.29 6.47
N THR A 290 20.14 -14.88 7.44
CA THR A 290 20.19 -13.54 8.10
C THR A 290 20.95 -13.50 9.43
N VAL A 291 21.76 -14.51 9.75
CA VAL A 291 22.42 -14.66 11.08
C VAL A 291 23.49 -13.59 11.36
N GLU A 292 23.92 -12.77 10.39
CA GLU A 292 25.07 -11.87 10.57
C GLU A 292 24.76 -10.46 11.13
N ASN A 293 23.51 -9.96 11.07
CA ASN A 293 23.19 -8.62 11.57
C ASN A 293 22.25 -8.65 12.79
N GLY A 294 22.53 -7.77 13.75
CA GLY A 294 22.14 -7.88 15.16
C GLY A 294 20.64 -8.07 15.46
N LYS A 295 20.38 -8.78 16.56
CA LYS A 295 19.05 -9.16 17.09
C LYS A 295 18.01 -8.02 17.22
N ASN A 296 18.41 -6.76 17.19
CA ASN A 296 17.50 -5.61 17.35
C ASN A 296 16.83 -5.19 16.03
N GLU A 297 17.39 -5.50 14.85
CA GLU A 297 16.80 -5.13 13.55
C GLU A 297 15.63 -6.04 13.15
N MET A 298 15.62 -7.30 13.62
CA MET A 298 14.56 -8.27 13.31
C MET A 298 13.20 -7.89 13.92
N GLU A 299 13.15 -7.22 15.07
CA GLU A 299 11.86 -6.85 15.70
C GLU A 299 11.13 -5.72 14.95
N GLU A 300 11.86 -4.86 14.24
CA GLU A 300 11.27 -3.77 13.45
C GLU A 300 11.15 -4.10 11.96
N SER A 301 11.69 -5.23 11.49
CA SER A 301 11.57 -5.66 10.11
C SER A 301 10.11 -5.78 9.67
N THR A 302 9.82 -5.32 8.47
CA THR A 302 8.53 -5.46 7.78
C THR A 302 8.37 -6.77 7.01
N THR A 303 9.44 -7.57 6.90
CA THR A 303 9.48 -8.82 6.12
C THR A 303 9.76 -10.03 7.01
N GLY A 304 9.26 -11.21 6.63
CA GLY A 304 9.53 -12.45 7.35
C GLY A 304 10.98 -12.90 7.30
N SER A 305 11.71 -12.56 6.24
CA SER A 305 13.14 -12.90 6.09
C SER A 305 14.07 -12.00 6.93
N GLY A 306 13.61 -10.79 7.29
CA GLY A 306 14.45 -9.75 7.88
C GLY A 306 15.16 -8.84 6.86
N ARG A 307 14.97 -9.07 5.56
CA ARG A 307 15.61 -8.28 4.49
C ARG A 307 14.80 -7.04 4.14
N HIS A 308 15.51 -5.99 3.71
CA HIS A 308 14.87 -4.80 3.17
C HIS A 308 14.24 -5.10 1.80
N PRO A 309 12.96 -4.76 1.59
CA PRO A 309 12.29 -4.97 0.31
C PRO A 309 12.76 -3.93 -0.72
N ILE A 310 12.62 -4.27 -2.00
CA ILE A 310 13.05 -3.39 -3.10
C ILE A 310 11.85 -2.67 -3.74
N GLY A 311 12.11 -1.49 -4.31
CA GLY A 311 11.10 -0.74 -5.06
C GLY A 311 10.04 -0.02 -4.22
N PHE A 312 10.34 0.29 -2.95
CA PHE A 312 9.46 1.03 -2.04
C PHE A 312 10.10 2.35 -1.62
N ASP A 313 9.42 3.47 -1.84
CA ASP A 313 9.79 4.76 -1.24
C ASP A 313 8.52 5.55 -0.84
N PRO A 314 8.33 5.84 0.46
CA PRO A 314 7.15 6.55 0.97
C PRO A 314 7.03 8.00 0.48
N ASN A 315 8.10 8.57 -0.09
CA ASN A 315 8.16 9.93 -0.59
C ASN A 315 7.78 10.06 -2.08
N LEU A 316 7.63 8.96 -2.82
CA LEU A 316 7.38 8.98 -4.27
C LEU A 316 6.14 9.80 -4.67
N ASN A 317 5.08 9.72 -3.86
CA ASN A 317 3.80 10.36 -4.16
C ASN A 317 3.61 11.71 -3.44
N LYS A 318 4.67 12.31 -2.87
CA LYS A 318 4.56 13.60 -2.16
C LYS A 318 3.99 14.73 -3.03
N ARG A 319 4.33 14.73 -4.32
CA ARG A 319 3.83 15.72 -5.29
C ARG A 319 2.35 15.54 -5.65
N LEU A 320 1.79 14.35 -5.42
CA LEU A 320 0.36 14.08 -5.58
C LEU A 320 -0.44 14.46 -4.34
N SER A 321 0.21 14.52 -3.17
CA SER A 321 -0.47 14.79 -1.90
C SER A 321 -1.01 16.22 -1.87
N ALA A 322 -2.15 16.42 -1.20
CA ALA A 322 -2.70 17.75 -0.91
C ALA A 322 -1.66 18.67 -0.25
N PRO A 323 -1.82 20.01 -0.31
CA PRO A 323 -0.93 20.97 0.35
C PRO A 323 -1.04 20.83 1.88
N THR A 324 -0.36 19.81 2.39
CA THR A 324 -0.29 19.45 3.80
C THR A 324 1.18 19.17 4.13
N PRO A 325 1.59 19.48 5.37
CA PRO A 325 2.95 19.21 5.80
C PRO A 325 3.32 17.73 5.63
N PRO A 326 4.56 17.40 5.21
CA PRO A 326 5.04 16.03 5.13
C PRO A 326 4.85 15.27 6.44
N ARG A 327 4.12 14.14 6.39
CA ARG A 327 3.94 13.23 7.53
C ARG A 327 4.95 12.08 7.47
N ALA A 328 5.68 11.87 8.56
CA ALA A 328 6.49 10.67 8.76
C ALA A 328 5.57 9.48 9.09
N ILE A 329 5.76 8.35 8.41
CA ILE A 329 5.00 7.13 8.67
C ILE A 329 5.95 6.06 9.19
N LYS A 330 5.56 5.44 10.31
CA LYS A 330 6.20 4.23 10.82
C LYS A 330 5.36 3.03 10.40
N LEU A 331 5.92 2.19 9.54
CA LEU A 331 5.27 0.94 9.13
C LEU A 331 5.19 -0.05 10.30
N LEU A 332 4.17 -0.89 10.29
CA LEU A 332 4.07 -2.02 11.20
C LEU A 332 5.18 -3.02 10.90
N SER A 333 5.82 -3.53 11.95
CA SER A 333 6.68 -4.71 11.85
C SER A 333 5.89 -5.91 11.31
N TRP A 334 6.57 -6.85 10.66
CA TRP A 334 6.02 -8.08 10.12
C TRP A 334 5.08 -8.80 11.09
N LYS A 335 5.54 -9.05 12.32
CA LYS A 335 4.74 -9.74 13.35
C LYS A 335 3.45 -8.98 13.68
N LYS A 336 3.54 -7.67 13.91
CA LYS A 336 2.37 -6.80 14.15
C LYS A 336 1.41 -6.77 12.97
N ALA A 337 1.91 -6.83 11.73
CA ALA A 337 1.06 -6.91 10.55
C ALA A 337 0.28 -8.23 10.52
N ILE A 338 0.92 -9.37 10.79
CA ILE A 338 0.23 -10.66 10.89
C ILE A 338 -0.81 -10.65 12.01
N ASP A 339 -0.44 -10.20 13.22
CA ASP A 339 -1.35 -10.09 14.37
C ASP A 339 -2.58 -9.22 14.03
N TYR A 340 -2.35 -8.13 13.30
CA TYR A 340 -3.42 -7.27 12.80
C TYR A 340 -4.38 -8.02 11.86
N TYR A 341 -3.89 -8.76 10.86
CA TYR A 341 -4.78 -9.50 9.96
C TYR A 341 -5.53 -10.62 10.67
N VAL A 342 -4.90 -11.32 11.61
CA VAL A 342 -5.59 -12.35 12.42
C VAL A 342 -6.73 -11.71 13.21
N LYS A 343 -6.49 -10.58 13.89
CA LYS A 343 -7.52 -9.82 14.60
C LYS A 343 -8.63 -9.36 13.65
N LEU A 344 -8.27 -8.80 12.49
CA LEU A 344 -9.22 -8.35 11.48
C LEU A 344 -10.10 -9.51 11.00
N LEU A 345 -9.51 -10.66 10.65
CA LEU A 345 -10.23 -11.83 10.16
C LEU A 345 -11.20 -12.39 11.21
N HIS A 346 -10.82 -12.43 12.49
CA HIS A 346 -11.74 -12.81 13.56
C HIS A 346 -12.90 -11.83 13.70
N ASN A 347 -12.64 -10.53 13.62
CA ASN A 347 -13.69 -9.51 13.65
C ASN A 347 -14.64 -9.65 12.43
N LEU A 348 -14.11 -9.91 11.23
CA LEU A 348 -14.93 -10.16 10.04
C LEU A 348 -15.75 -11.46 10.17
N ASP A 349 -15.21 -12.53 10.75
CA ASP A 349 -15.98 -13.76 10.98
C ASP A 349 -17.15 -13.52 11.94
N GLN A 350 -16.94 -12.75 13.01
CA GLN A 350 -18.01 -12.35 13.93
C GLN A 350 -19.12 -11.57 13.22
N ILE A 351 -18.75 -10.63 12.32
CA ILE A 351 -19.72 -9.89 11.50
C ILE A 351 -20.48 -10.85 10.57
N CYS A 352 -19.79 -11.78 9.91
CA CYS A 352 -20.45 -12.75 9.02
C CYS A 352 -21.29 -13.79 9.76
N ALA A 353 -21.02 -14.04 11.04
CA ALA A 353 -21.82 -14.93 11.89
C ALA A 353 -23.10 -14.26 12.39
N PHE A 354 -23.22 -12.93 12.26
CA PHE A 354 -24.42 -12.20 12.65
C PHE A 354 -25.63 -12.68 11.83
N LYS A 355 -26.65 -13.19 12.52
CA LYS A 355 -27.89 -13.60 11.88
C LYS A 355 -28.67 -12.36 11.49
N LEU A 356 -29.13 -12.31 10.24
CA LEU A 356 -30.06 -11.29 9.75
C LEU A 356 -31.46 -11.58 10.34
N GLU A 357 -31.63 -11.42 11.65
CA GLU A 357 -32.93 -11.45 12.33
C GLU A 357 -33.42 -10.02 12.62
N PRO A 358 -34.74 -9.76 12.62
CA PRO A 358 -35.30 -8.40 12.60
C PRO A 358 -35.38 -7.72 13.98
N ASP A 359 -34.85 -8.32 15.04
CA ASP A 359 -34.94 -7.74 16.37
C ASP A 359 -33.89 -6.64 16.57
N LEU A 360 -34.36 -5.41 16.78
CA LEU A 360 -33.52 -4.23 17.02
C LEU A 360 -32.69 -4.40 18.29
N ASP A 361 -33.23 -5.03 19.34
CA ASP A 361 -32.51 -5.22 20.59
C ASP A 361 -31.32 -6.17 20.41
N ALA A 362 -31.49 -7.25 19.64
CA ALA A 362 -30.40 -8.14 19.27
C ALA A 362 -29.30 -7.44 18.45
N VAL A 363 -29.68 -6.57 17.49
CA VAL A 363 -28.73 -5.75 16.71
C VAL A 363 -27.95 -4.81 17.63
N LEU A 364 -28.64 -4.07 18.52
CA LEU A 364 -28.01 -3.12 19.44
C LEU A 364 -27.06 -3.82 20.41
N GLN A 365 -27.48 -4.95 21.00
CA GLN A 365 -26.63 -5.74 21.88
C GLN A 365 -25.39 -6.25 21.16
N PHE A 366 -25.53 -6.72 19.92
CA PHE A 366 -24.41 -7.15 19.09
C PHE A 366 -23.44 -5.99 18.83
N VAL A 367 -23.93 -4.83 18.39
CA VAL A 367 -23.08 -3.65 18.13
C VAL A 367 -22.33 -3.23 19.40
N VAL A 368 -23.01 -3.15 20.54
CA VAL A 368 -22.38 -2.78 21.82
C VAL A 368 -21.30 -3.80 22.20
N GLN A 369 -21.58 -5.09 22.08
CA GLN A 369 -20.61 -6.13 22.42
C GLN A 369 -19.42 -6.16 21.45
N PHE A 370 -19.67 -5.94 20.16
CA PHE A 370 -18.64 -5.87 19.14
C PHE A 370 -17.74 -4.65 19.36
N GLN A 371 -18.28 -3.47 19.68
CA GLN A 371 -17.47 -2.28 19.95
C GLN A 371 -16.61 -2.41 21.21
N LYS A 372 -17.02 -3.21 22.21
CA LYS A 372 -16.19 -3.50 23.38
C LYS A 372 -14.87 -4.21 23.04
N SER A 373 -14.81 -4.96 21.94
CA SER A 373 -13.57 -5.60 21.49
C SER A 373 -12.59 -4.64 20.82
N ARG A 374 -12.96 -3.35 20.67
CA ARG A 374 -12.20 -2.31 19.96
C ARG A 374 -11.80 -2.77 18.55
N PRO A 375 -12.79 -3.04 17.69
CA PRO A 375 -12.57 -3.49 16.33
C PRO A 375 -11.87 -2.39 15.51
N ASP A 376 -10.97 -2.80 14.63
CA ASP A 376 -10.28 -1.89 13.73
C ASP A 376 -11.26 -1.29 12.72
N LEU A 377 -10.88 -0.17 12.12
CA LEU A 377 -11.77 0.61 11.27
C LEU A 377 -12.36 -0.19 10.10
N VAL A 378 -11.57 -1.02 9.44
CA VAL A 378 -12.05 -1.87 8.33
C VAL A 378 -13.21 -2.76 8.80
N ALA A 379 -13.09 -3.37 9.98
CA ALA A 379 -14.17 -4.17 10.55
C ALA A 379 -15.39 -3.32 10.93
N ARG A 380 -15.19 -2.12 11.49
CA ARG A 380 -16.28 -1.17 11.77
C ARG A 380 -17.04 -0.75 10.50
N ALA A 381 -16.32 -0.45 9.42
CA ALA A 381 -16.90 -0.06 8.14
C ALA A 381 -17.76 -1.21 7.55
N HIS A 382 -17.25 -2.44 7.58
CA HIS A 382 -18.02 -3.61 7.16
C HIS A 382 -19.28 -3.84 8.00
N LEU A 383 -19.21 -3.67 9.32
CA LEU A 383 -20.38 -3.76 10.19
C LEU A 383 -21.42 -2.68 9.85
N GLN A 384 -20.98 -1.45 9.65
CA GLN A 384 -21.86 -0.33 9.34
C GLN A 384 -22.59 -0.53 8.00
N VAL A 385 -21.87 -0.97 6.97
CA VAL A 385 -22.47 -1.31 5.66
C VAL A 385 -23.45 -2.48 5.79
N LEU A 386 -23.15 -3.50 6.60
CA LEU A 386 -24.08 -4.61 6.85
C LEU A 386 -25.38 -4.13 7.50
N ILE A 387 -25.29 -3.30 8.54
CA ILE A 387 -26.45 -2.74 9.25
C ILE A 387 -27.26 -1.83 8.33
N TYR A 388 -26.61 -0.97 7.55
CA TYR A 388 -27.29 -0.12 6.57
C TYR A 388 -28.10 -0.96 5.56
N ASN A 389 -27.50 -2.01 5.02
CA ASN A 389 -28.18 -2.93 4.11
C ASN A 389 -29.30 -3.76 4.77
N LEU A 390 -29.30 -3.89 6.09
CA LEU A 390 -30.36 -4.54 6.85
C LEU A 390 -31.57 -3.62 7.05
N ILE A 391 -31.33 -2.34 7.35
CA ILE A 391 -32.38 -1.34 7.60
C ILE A 391 -33.10 -0.94 6.32
N HIS A 392 -32.41 -0.94 5.18
CA HIS A 392 -32.97 -0.55 3.88
C HIS A 392 -33.53 -1.73 3.04
N ARG A 393 -33.73 -2.90 3.65
CA ARG A 393 -34.58 -3.97 3.10
C ARG A 393 -36.02 -3.76 3.52
#